data_AF-A0A7R8CEL1-F1
#
_entry.id   AF-A0A7R8CEL1-F1
#
_cell.length_a   1.000
_cell.length_b   1.000
_cell.length_c   1.000
_cell.angle_alpha   90.00
_cell.angle_beta   90.00
_cell.angle_gamma   90.00
#
_symmetry.space_group_name_H-M   'P 1'
#
loop_
_entity.id
_entity.type
_entity.pdbx_description
1 polymer ?
#
loop_
_entity_poly.entity_id
_entity_poly.type
_entity_poly.pdbx_seq_one_letter_code
_entity_poly.pdbx_strand_id
1 'polypeptide(L)'
;MSIARAGAVIGAFAKTRMSTIGHYKSELLPPSPAEIPQAIAAATRVVGSAATFKFMNLTTKEALLNTIVAVEVICWFFVGEVIGKRALIGYKVVNDLIACLDSQTSILLL
;
A
#
# COMPACT_ATOMS: atom_id res chain seq x y z
N MET A 1 29.77 -10.27 -24.59
CA MET A 1 29.24 -11.42 -23.80
C MET A 1 29.07 -11.06 -22.31
N SER A 2 28.36 -9.97 -21.97
CA SER A 2 28.23 -9.50 -20.56
C SER A 2 26.78 -9.13 -20.19
N ILE A 3 26.10 -8.38 -21.06
CA ILE A 3 24.73 -7.87 -20.79
C ILE A 3 23.67 -8.99 -20.85
N ALA A 4 23.75 -9.91 -21.81
CA ALA A 4 22.78 -11.00 -21.96
C ALA A 4 22.79 -12.00 -20.78
N ARG A 5 23.98 -12.25 -20.19
CA ARG A 5 24.09 -13.11 -18.99
C ARG A 5 23.64 -12.38 -17.73
N ALA A 6 23.93 -11.08 -17.61
CA ALA A 6 23.40 -10.26 -16.51
C ALA A 6 21.85 -10.23 -16.52
N GLY A 7 21.23 -10.04 -17.69
CA GLY A 7 19.78 -10.11 -17.84
C GLY A 7 19.19 -11.48 -17.48
N ALA A 8 19.85 -12.57 -17.88
CA ALA A 8 19.44 -13.93 -17.54
C ALA A 8 19.58 -14.23 -16.03
N VAL A 9 20.62 -13.72 -15.38
CA VAL A 9 20.84 -13.87 -13.93
C VAL A 9 19.82 -13.07 -13.13
N ILE A 10 19.54 -11.83 -13.53
CA ILE A 10 18.48 -11.00 -12.92
C ILE A 10 17.11 -11.63 -13.13
N GLY A 11 16.84 -12.16 -14.33
CA GLY A 11 15.59 -12.87 -14.64
C GLY A 11 15.41 -14.15 -13.82
N ALA A 12 16.46 -14.95 -13.65
CA ALA A 12 16.44 -16.15 -12.82
C ALA A 12 16.24 -15.80 -11.33
N PHE A 13 16.89 -14.73 -10.84
CA PHE A 13 16.71 -14.23 -9.48
C PHE A 13 15.28 -13.73 -9.24
N ALA A 14 14.74 -12.92 -10.14
CA ALA A 14 13.36 -12.42 -10.08
C ALA A 14 12.35 -13.57 -10.09
N LYS A 15 12.56 -14.60 -10.93
CA LYS A 15 11.68 -15.75 -11.02
C LYS A 15 11.62 -16.55 -9.71
N THR A 16 12.76 -16.78 -9.05
CA THR A 16 12.78 -17.47 -7.75
C THR A 16 12.02 -16.67 -6.69
N ARG A 17 12.21 -15.35 -6.64
CA ARG A 17 11.53 -14.48 -5.65
C ARG A 17 10.03 -14.38 -5.92
N MET A 18 9.61 -14.33 -7.18
CA MET A 18 8.20 -14.40 -7.56
C MET A 18 7.54 -15.73 -7.20
N SER A 19 8.27 -16.86 -7.33
CA SER A 19 7.76 -18.17 -6.91
C SER A 19 7.50 -18.23 -5.40
N THR A 20 8.36 -17.60 -4.60
CA THR A 20 8.17 -17.50 -3.14
C THR A 20 6.97 -16.62 -2.78
N ILE A 21 6.75 -15.50 -3.49
CA ILE A 21 5.55 -14.66 -3.30
C ILE A 21 4.26 -15.45 -3.57
N GLY A 22 4.28 -16.33 -4.56
CA GLY A 22 3.14 -17.21 -4.88
C GLY A 22 2.82 -18.23 -3.77
N HIS A 23 3.79 -18.59 -2.93
CA HIS A 23 3.59 -19.54 -1.83
C HIS A 23 2.84 -18.93 -0.65
N TYR A 24 3.03 -17.63 -0.37
CA TYR A 24 2.35 -16.88 0.70
C TYR A 24 1.05 -16.21 0.26
N LYS A 25 0.51 -16.61 -0.90
CA LYS A 25 -0.68 -16.00 -1.47
C LYS A 25 -1.91 -16.13 -0.56
N SER A 26 -1.96 -17.18 0.28
CA SER A 26 -3.01 -17.45 1.28
C SER A 26 -3.13 -16.40 2.37
N GLU A 27 -2.05 -15.68 2.72
CA GLU A 27 -2.07 -14.63 3.75
C GLU A 27 -2.51 -13.26 3.19
N LEU A 28 -2.45 -13.09 1.86
CA LEU A 28 -2.80 -11.86 1.15
C LEU A 28 -4.16 -11.95 0.44
N LEU A 29 -4.86 -13.09 0.57
CA LEU A 29 -6.19 -13.26 0.03
C LEU A 29 -7.18 -12.41 0.86
N PRO A 30 -8.11 -11.70 0.20
CA PRO A 30 -9.16 -10.99 0.92
C PRO A 30 -9.89 -12.01 1.82
N PRO A 31 -10.11 -11.68 3.10
CA PRO A 31 -10.66 -12.60 4.08
C PRO A 31 -12.00 -13.14 3.61
N SER A 32 -12.31 -14.37 4.00
CA SER A 32 -13.61 -14.96 3.68
C SER A 32 -14.72 -14.09 4.29
N PRO A 33 -15.88 -13.90 3.63
CA PRO A 33 -16.98 -13.10 4.18
C PRO A 33 -17.41 -13.51 5.60
N ALA A 34 -17.16 -14.78 5.98
CA ALA A 34 -17.42 -15.31 7.30
C ALA A 34 -16.49 -14.77 8.41
N GLU A 35 -15.32 -14.23 8.06
CA GLU A 35 -14.30 -13.73 9.00
C GLU A 35 -14.45 -12.22 9.26
N ILE A 36 -15.18 -11.51 8.41
CA ILE A 36 -15.54 -10.09 8.56
C ILE A 36 -16.17 -9.79 9.94
N PRO A 37 -17.20 -10.52 10.41
CA PRO A 37 -17.79 -10.25 11.74
C PRO A 37 -16.80 -10.49 12.89
N GLN A 38 -15.88 -11.44 12.73
CA GLN A 38 -14.83 -11.70 13.73
C GLN A 38 -13.81 -10.56 13.77
N ALA A 39 -13.41 -10.04 12.61
CA ALA A 39 -12.52 -8.87 12.51
C ALA A 39 -13.16 -7.61 13.14
N ILE A 40 -14.46 -7.38 12.92
CA ILE A 40 -15.20 -6.27 13.55
C ILE A 40 -15.27 -6.44 15.07
N ALA A 41 -15.54 -7.67 15.54
CA ALA A 41 -15.55 -7.97 16.97
C ALA A 41 -14.16 -7.79 17.61
N ALA A 42 -13.08 -8.10 16.90
CA ALA A 42 -11.72 -7.86 17.36
C ALA A 42 -11.42 -6.34 17.44
N ALA A 43 -11.80 -5.58 16.42
CA ALA A 43 -11.61 -4.13 16.39
C ALA A 43 -12.33 -3.42 17.55
N THR A 44 -13.58 -3.78 17.84
CA THR A 44 -14.35 -3.20 18.95
C THR A 44 -13.74 -3.49 20.32
N ARG A 45 -13.14 -4.69 20.51
CA ARG A 45 -12.39 -5.03 21.73
C ARG A 45 -11.13 -4.19 21.91
N VAL A 46 -10.41 -3.90 20.82
CA VAL A 46 -9.23 -3.02 20.85
C VAL A 46 -9.63 -1.60 21.24
N VAL A 47 -10.71 -1.07 20.66
CA VAL A 47 -11.24 0.27 21.01
C VAL A 47 -11.68 0.34 22.47
N GLY A 48 -12.41 -0.67 22.96
CA GLY A 48 -12.80 -0.75 24.37
C GLY A 48 -11.60 -0.84 25.32
N SER A 49 -10.54 -1.56 24.93
CA SER A 49 -9.30 -1.68 25.72
C SER A 49 -8.49 -0.38 25.74
N ALA A 50 -8.50 0.38 24.64
CA ALA A 50 -7.90 1.70 24.57
C ALA A 50 -8.65 2.71 25.47
N ALA A 51 -9.99 2.70 25.45
CA ALA A 51 -10.82 3.55 26.30
C ALA A 51 -10.66 3.26 27.80
N THR A 52 -10.34 1.99 28.15
CA THR A 52 -10.12 1.55 29.54
C THR A 52 -8.66 1.76 29.99
N PHE A 53 -7.81 2.44 29.21
CA PHE A 53 -6.37 2.64 29.50
C PHE A 53 -5.56 1.35 29.74
N LYS A 54 -6.05 0.19 29.28
CA LYS A 54 -5.38 -1.10 29.49
C LYS A 54 -4.02 -1.21 28.81
N PHE A 55 -3.72 -0.33 27.85
CA PHE A 55 -2.43 -0.25 27.18
C PHE A 55 -1.27 0.08 28.12
N MET A 56 -1.54 0.66 29.30
CA MET A 56 -0.51 0.97 30.30
C MET A 56 0.05 -0.28 31.02
N ASN A 57 -0.65 -1.42 30.92
CA ASN A 57 -0.19 -2.69 31.49
C ASN A 57 0.54 -3.58 30.46
N LEU A 58 0.71 -3.13 29.21
CA LEU A 58 1.37 -3.91 28.17
C LEU A 58 2.89 -3.83 28.31
N THR A 59 3.57 -4.95 28.05
CA THR A 59 5.03 -4.94 27.98
C THR A 59 5.50 -4.17 26.74
N THR A 60 6.67 -3.53 26.81
CA THR A 60 7.19 -2.71 25.70
C THR A 60 7.38 -3.51 24.40
N LYS A 61 7.66 -4.81 24.50
CA LYS A 61 7.78 -5.71 23.34
C LYS A 61 6.44 -5.93 22.64
N GLU A 62 5.39 -6.19 23.40
CA GLU A 62 4.04 -6.39 22.86
C GLU A 62 3.47 -5.08 22.30
N ALA A 63 3.68 -3.97 23.00
CA ALA A 63 3.29 -2.65 22.52
C ALA A 63 3.97 -2.35 21.18
N LEU A 64 5.27 -2.62 21.05
CA LEU A 64 6.01 -2.37 19.81
C LEU A 64 5.46 -3.22 18.65
N LEU A 65 5.25 -4.53 18.86
CA LEU A 65 4.69 -5.40 17.81
C LEU A 65 3.30 -4.92 17.36
N ASN A 66 2.43 -4.57 18.30
CA ASN A 66 1.10 -4.05 17.99
C ASN A 66 1.16 -2.72 17.23
N THR A 67 2.13 -1.84 17.55
CA THR A 67 2.31 -0.59 16.82
C THR A 67 2.82 -0.80 15.39
N ILE A 68 3.71 -1.77 15.15
CA ILE A 68 4.21 -2.07 13.80
C ILE A 68 3.08 -2.59 12.92
N VAL A 69 2.24 -3.49 13.43
CA VAL A 69 1.06 -3.98 12.71
C VAL A 69 0.07 -2.85 12.44
N ALA A 70 -0.15 -1.94 13.40
CA ALA A 70 -1.01 -0.77 13.20
C ALA A 70 -0.47 0.16 12.10
N VAL A 71 0.85 0.39 12.07
CA VAL A 71 1.52 1.17 11.01
C VAL A 71 1.36 0.49 9.65
N GLU A 72 1.48 -0.84 9.57
CA GLU A 72 1.27 -1.58 8.34
C GLU A 72 -0.14 -1.33 7.77
N VAL A 73 -1.18 -1.47 8.60
CA VAL A 73 -2.57 -1.21 8.18
C VAL A 73 -2.76 0.22 7.67
N ILE A 74 -2.09 1.20 8.27
CA ILE A 74 -2.09 2.60 7.79
C ILE A 74 -1.38 2.71 6.44
N CYS A 75 -0.25 2.03 6.24
CA CYS A 75 0.43 2.00 4.94
C CYS A 75 -0.47 1.42 3.84
N TRP A 76 -1.31 0.43 4.13
CA TRP A 76 -2.30 -0.09 3.18
C TRP A 76 -3.34 0.96 2.75
N PHE A 77 -3.72 1.87 3.65
CA PHE A 77 -4.60 2.99 3.29
C PHE A 77 -3.95 3.94 2.27
N PHE A 78 -2.68 4.30 2.48
CA PHE A 78 -1.94 5.14 1.53
C PHE A 78 -1.74 4.45 0.16
N VAL A 79 -1.55 3.13 0.12
CA VAL A 79 -1.52 2.39 -1.15
C VAL A 79 -2.88 2.48 -1.86
N GLY A 80 -3.99 2.38 -1.13
CA GLY A 80 -5.33 2.61 -1.67
C GLY A 80 -5.52 4.02 -2.23
N GLU A 81 -4.99 5.04 -1.54
CA GLU A 81 -5.00 6.43 -2.01
C GLU A 81 -4.21 6.60 -3.32
N VAL A 82 -3.04 5.98 -3.44
CA VAL A 82 -2.23 5.99 -4.67
C VAL A 82 -2.97 5.34 -5.84
N ILE A 83 -3.68 4.22 -5.61
CA ILE A 83 -4.51 3.56 -6.63
C ILE A 83 -5.72 4.44 -7.00
N GLY A 84 -6.36 5.08 -6.01
CA GLY A 84 -7.50 5.97 -6.21
C GLY A 84 -7.15 7.24 -7.00
N LYS A 85 -5.99 7.84 -6.73
CA LYS A 85 -5.48 9.02 -7.45
C LYS A 85 -4.84 8.67 -8.80
N ARG A 86 -4.39 7.42 -8.98
CA ARG A 86 -3.60 6.95 -10.13
C ARG A 86 -2.34 7.78 -10.37
N ALA A 87 -1.77 8.33 -9.30
CA ALA A 87 -0.58 9.16 -9.33
C ALA A 87 0.30 8.82 -8.12
N LEU A 88 1.59 8.58 -8.37
CA LEU A 88 2.56 8.29 -7.32
C LEU A 88 2.98 9.55 -6.55
N ILE A 89 2.85 10.73 -7.17
CA ILE A 89 3.27 12.01 -6.60
C ILE A 89 2.25 13.09 -7.00
N GLY A 90 1.56 13.67 -6.01
CA GLY A 90 0.67 14.82 -6.19
C GLY A 90 -0.63 14.54 -6.97
N TYR A 91 -1.63 15.41 -6.80
CA TYR A 91 -2.77 15.46 -7.72
C TYR A 91 -2.34 16.17 -9.01
N LYS A 92 -2.66 15.60 -10.18
CA LYS A 92 -2.55 16.32 -11.45
C LYS A 92 -3.56 17.48 -11.44
N VAL A 93 -3.11 18.68 -11.10
CA VAL A 93 -3.94 19.90 -11.13
C VAL A 93 -3.51 20.93 -12.20
N VAL A 94 -2.42 20.69 -12.94
CA VAL A 94 -1.81 21.72 -13.82
C VAL A 94 -1.74 21.36 -15.31
N ASN A 95 -2.01 20.12 -15.72
CA ASN A 95 -1.89 19.76 -17.14
C ASN A 95 -3.01 20.34 -18.02
N ASP A 96 -4.18 20.68 -17.47
CA ASP A 96 -5.27 21.26 -18.26
C ASP A 96 -5.06 22.77 -18.53
N LEU A 97 -4.37 23.47 -17.63
CA LEU A 97 -4.10 24.91 -17.79
C LEU A 97 -2.93 25.17 -18.76
N ILE A 98 -1.93 24.29 -18.78
CA ILE A 98 -0.85 24.34 -19.77
C ILE A 98 -1.35 23.88 -21.15
N ALA A 99 -2.26 22.90 -21.23
CA ALA A 99 -2.90 22.52 -22.49
C ALA A 99 -3.76 23.66 -23.09
N CYS A 100 -4.40 24.47 -22.24
CA CYS A 100 -5.14 25.64 -22.68
C CYS A 100 -4.20 26.78 -23.16
N LEU A 101 -3.05 26.97 -22.50
CA LEU A 101 -2.02 27.93 -22.94
C LEU A 101 -1.35 27.51 -24.26
N ASP A 102 -1.10 26.23 -24.49
CA ASP A 102 -0.53 25.70 -25.75
C ASP A 102 -1.51 25.85 -26.94
N SER A 103 -2.82 25.76 -26.65
CA SER A 103 -3.89 26.03 -27.63
C SER A 103 -4.06 27.51 -27.97
N GLN A 104 -3.89 28.42 -26.99
CA GLN A 104 -3.94 29.87 -27.25
C GLN A 104 -2.72 30.41 -28.00
N THR A 105 -1.51 29.84 -27.80
CA THR A 105 -0.32 30.21 -28.59
C THR A 105 -0.37 29.75 -30.04
N SER A 106 -1.17 28.74 -30.35
CA SER A 106 -1.37 28.24 -31.73
C SER A 106 -2.33 29.10 -32.56
N ILE A 107 -3.26 29.83 -31.94
CA ILE A 107 -4.19 30.77 -32.63
C ILE A 107 -3.53 32.13 -32.90
N LEU A 108 -2.51 32.52 -32.14
CA LEU A 108 -1.78 33.79 -32.31
C LEU A 108 -0.67 33.74 -33.38
N LEU A 109 -0.43 32.59 -34.03
CA LEU A 109 0.56 32.39 -35.09
C LEU A 109 -0.05 32.14 -36.49
N LEU A 110 -1.35 32.37 -36.67
CA LEU A 110 -2.06 32.45 -37.95
C LEU A 110 -2.75 33.82 -38.07
#